data_AF-A0A2E3W6B3-F1
#
_entry.id   AF-A0A2E3W6B3-F1
#
_cell.length_a   1.000
_cell.length_b   1.000
_cell.length_c   1.000
_cell.angle_alpha   90.00
_cell.angle_beta   90.00
_cell.angle_gamma   90.00
#
_symmetry.space_group_name_H-M   'P 1'
#
loop_
_entity.id
_entity.type
_entity.pdbx_description
1 polymer ?
#
loop_
_entity_poly.entity_id
_entity_poly.type
_entity_poly.pdbx_seq_one_letter_code
_entity_poly.pdbx_strand_id
1 'polypeptide(L)' 'MMDNNTGMDLMGSCSLFDKKIWKVKHVAAYLDCSKKTIYEKARLGQIPSIKKGKFRYFIPHEIENWLLEGNL' A
#
# COMPACT_ATOMS: atom_id res chain seq x y z
N MET A 1 -35.55 20.81 -34.01
CA MET A 1 -34.42 21.51 -33.35
C MET A 1 -33.55 20.44 -32.71
N MET A 2 -32.24 20.58 -32.89
CA MET A 2 -31.19 19.59 -32.65
C MET A 2 -31.11 19.08 -31.20
N ASP A 3 -30.94 17.75 -31.09
CA ASP A 3 -30.01 16.96 -30.27
C ASP A 3 -29.37 17.60 -29.02
N ASN A 4 -29.34 16.87 -27.89
CA ASN A 4 -28.13 16.17 -27.45
C ASN A 4 -28.14 15.76 -25.96
N ASN A 5 -27.84 14.47 -25.75
CA ASN A 5 -26.90 13.96 -24.76
C ASN A 5 -26.70 14.77 -23.47
N THR A 6 -27.22 14.23 -22.37
CA THR A 6 -26.38 14.12 -21.17
C THR A 6 -26.66 12.76 -20.54
N GLY A 7 -26.23 11.71 -21.25
CA GLY A 7 -25.73 10.54 -20.54
C GLY A 7 -24.63 11.05 -19.64
N MET A 8 -24.89 11.07 -18.33
CA MET A 8 -23.87 11.38 -17.35
C MET A 8 -23.02 10.12 -17.26
N ASP A 9 -22.14 9.96 -18.24
CA ASP A 9 -21.07 8.97 -18.22
C ASP A 9 -20.27 9.29 -16.96
N LEU A 10 -20.44 8.47 -15.93
CA LEU A 10 -19.50 8.39 -14.82
C LEU A 10 -18.19 7.86 -15.40
N MET A 11 -17.47 8.73 -16.11
CA MET A 11 -16.04 8.61 -16.39
C MET A 11 -15.28 8.89 -15.09
N GLY A 12 -15.62 8.13 -14.05
CA GLY A 12 -14.74 7.94 -12.91
C GLY A 12 -13.68 6.97 -13.38
N SER A 13 -12.49 7.50 -13.70
CA SER A 13 -11.28 6.71 -13.86
C SER A 13 -11.25 5.68 -12.73
N CYS A 14 -11.51 4.42 -13.05
CA CYS A 14 -11.44 3.34 -12.08
C CYS A 14 -9.97 3.15 -11.72
N SER A 15 -9.47 3.93 -10.76
CA SER A 15 -8.21 3.72 -10.07
C SER A 15 -8.27 2.49 -9.16
N LEU A 16 -9.00 1.45 -9.59
CA LEU A 16 -9.21 0.18 -8.89
C LEU A 16 -7.87 -0.50 -8.53
N PHE A 17 -6.78 -0.10 -9.19
CA PHE A 17 -5.43 -0.63 -9.01
C PHE A 17 -4.37 0.43 -8.67
N ASP A 18 -4.73 1.53 -7.98
CA ASP A 18 -3.71 2.40 -7.34
C ASP A 18 -3.06 1.77 -6.09
N LYS A 19 -3.25 0.47 -5.89
CA LYS A 19 -2.58 -0.33 -4.84
C LYS A 19 -1.11 -0.51 -5.21
N LYS A 20 -0.31 0.55 -5.07
CA LYS A 20 1.15 0.50 -5.22
C LYS A 20 1.73 -0.47 -4.21
N ILE A 21 2.11 -1.67 -4.63
CA ILE A 21 2.70 -2.67 -3.73
C ILE A 21 4.13 -2.28 -3.38
N TRP A 22 4.45 -2.23 -2.09
CA TRP A 22 5.80 -1.97 -1.59
C TRP A 22 6.60 -3.24 -1.35
N LYS A 23 7.91 -3.14 -1.59
CA LYS A 23 8.91 -4.12 -1.16
C LYS A 23 9.56 -3.62 0.12
N VAL A 24 10.27 -4.49 0.84
CA VAL A 24 11.00 -4.15 2.07
C VAL A 24 11.82 -2.85 1.95
N LYS A 25 12.47 -2.62 0.79
CA LYS A 25 13.27 -1.41 0.57
C LYS A 25 12.46 -0.09 0.62
N HIS A 26 11.20 -0.12 0.19
CA HIS A 26 10.34 1.07 0.20
C HIS A 26 9.87 1.37 1.63
N VAL A 27 9.44 0.34 2.36
CA VAL A 27 9.05 0.47 3.78
C VAL A 27 10.22 0.95 4.64
N ALA A 28 11.41 0.38 4.41
CA ALA A 28 12.64 0.77 5.11
C ALA A 28 12.98 2.26 4.87
N ALA A 29 12.85 2.74 3.63
CA ALA A 29 13.05 4.15 3.31
C ALA A 29 11.95 5.04 3.90
N TYR A 30 10.70 4.57 3.93
CA TYR A 30 9.57 5.31 4.46
C TYR A 30 9.63 5.49 5.99
N LEU A 31 9.97 4.42 6.71
CA LEU A 31 10.09 4.42 8.17
C LEU A 31 11.49 4.83 8.67
N ASP A 32 12.36 5.27 7.76
CA ASP A 32 13.77 5.61 8.01
C ASP A 32 14.51 4.58 8.90
N CYS A 33 14.40 3.30 8.54
CA CYS A 33 14.99 2.21 9.31
C CYS A 33 15.67 1.16 8.43
N SER A 34 16.48 0.31 9.05
CA SER A 34 17.19 -0.71 8.29
C SER A 34 16.25 -1.77 7.71
N LYS A 35 16.56 -2.30 6.52
CA LYS A 35 15.83 -3.44 5.94
C LYS A 35 15.79 -4.64 6.90
N LYS A 36 16.84 -4.85 7.70
CA LYS A 36 16.93 -5.91 8.71
C LYS A 36 15.84 -5.75 9.77
N THR A 37 15.63 -4.53 10.25
CA THR A 37 14.57 -4.19 11.21
C THR A 37 13.19 -4.53 10.65
N ILE A 38 12.93 -4.15 9.38
CA ILE A 38 11.65 -4.49 8.72
C ILE A 38 11.47 -6.00 8.56
N TYR A 39 12.53 -6.73 8.18
CA TYR A 39 12.45 -8.19 8.11
C TYR A 39 12.13 -8.82 9.46
N GLU A 40 12.74 -8.34 10.53
CA GLU A 40 12.51 -8.88 11.87
C GLU A 40 11.10 -8.55 12.37
N LYS A 41 10.67 -7.28 12.29
CA LYS A 41 9.29 -6.89 12.60
C LYS A 41 8.28 -7.72 11.81
N ALA A 42 8.53 -7.95 10.52
CA ALA A 42 7.63 -8.73 9.68
C ALA A 42 7.70 -10.25 9.93
N ARG A 43 8.83 -10.76 10.43
CA ARG A 43 8.96 -12.15 10.90
C ARG A 43 8.17 -12.37 12.19
N LEU A 44 8.19 -11.39 13.08
CA LEU A 44 7.45 -11.39 14.35
C LEU A 44 5.97 -11.02 14.20
N GLY A 45 5.53 -10.61 13.02
CA GLY A 45 4.14 -10.18 12.77
C GLY A 45 3.80 -8.80 13.33
N GLN A 46 4.81 -8.01 13.68
CA GLN A 46 4.66 -6.67 14.28
C GLN A 46 4.42 -5.56 13.27
N ILE A 47 4.53 -5.85 11.97
CA ILE A 47 4.26 -4.90 10.89
C ILE A 47 3.40 -5.60 9.82
N PRO A 48 2.33 -4.95 9.31
CA PRO A 48 1.44 -5.55 8.33
C PRO A 48 2.23 -5.91 7.08
N SER A 49 2.14 -7.18 6.67
CA SER A 49 2.89 -7.65 5.52
C SER A 49 2.32 -8.94 4.94
N ILE A 50 2.46 -9.07 3.62
CA ILE A 50 1.93 -10.19 2.85
C ILE A 50 3.09 -11.05 2.38
N LYS A 51 3.15 -12.30 2.84
CA LYS A 51 4.14 -13.28 2.35
C LYS A 51 3.58 -14.01 1.14
N LYS A 52 4.31 -13.97 0.02
CA LYS A 52 4.02 -14.73 -1.20
C LYS A 52 5.30 -15.45 -1.65
N GLY A 53 5.37 -16.74 -1.34
CA GLY A 53 6.57 -17.55 -1.52
C GLY A 53 7.75 -17.00 -0.70
N LYS A 54 8.87 -16.74 -1.36
CA LYS A 54 10.08 -16.14 -0.76
C LYS A 54 10.01 -14.62 -0.60
N PHE A 55 9.01 -13.98 -1.19
CA PHE A 55 8.89 -12.53 -1.20
C PHE A 55 7.92 -12.03 -0.13
N ARG A 56 8.22 -10.84 0.37
CA ARG A 56 7.37 -10.11 1.30
C ARG A 56 7.00 -8.76 0.71
N TYR A 57 5.70 -8.51 0.71
CA TYR A 57 5.07 -7.33 0.15
C TYR A 57 4.34 -6.56 1.24
N PHE A 58 4.14 -5.27 0.99
CA PHE A 58 3.53 -4.35 1.94
C PHE A 58 2.56 -3.46 1.17
N ILE A 59 1.40 -3.20 1.75
CA ILE A 59 0.42 -2.27 1.19
C ILE A 59 0.67 -0.92 1.87
N PRO A 60 0.93 0.17 1.12
CA PRO A 60 1.31 1.46 1.71
C PRO A 60 0.30 1.97 2.74
N HIS A 61 -0.99 1.89 2.42
CA HIS A 61 -2.04 2.34 3.33
C HIS A 61 -2.10 1.53 4.63
N GLU A 62 -1.80 0.22 4.58
CA GLU A 62 -1.72 -0.58 5.81
C GLU A 62 -0.52 -0.17 6.67
N ILE A 63 0.62 0.16 6.05
CA ILE A 63 1.81 0.64 6.75
C ILE A 63 1.58 2.02 7.36
N GLU A 64 0.90 2.91 6.62
CA GLU A 64 0.52 4.24 7.10
C GLU A 64 -0.43 4.14 8.29
N ASN A 65 -1.51 3.36 8.19
CA ASN A 65 -2.44 3.17 9.30
C ASN A 65 -1.73 2.58 10.53
N TRP A 66 -0.90 1.55 10.32
CA TRP A 66 -0.11 0.94 11.39
C TRP A 66 0.83 1.95 12.08
N LEU A 67 1.43 2.86 11.31
CA LEU A 67 2.27 3.93 11.86
C LEU A 67 1.44 4.94 12.67
N LEU A 68 0.28 5.34 12.15
CA LEU A 68 -0.63 6.29 12.81
C LEU A 68 -1.22 5.74 14.11
N GLU A 69 -1.35 4.42 14.24
CA GLU A 69 -1.72 3.74 15.49
C GLU A 69 -0.62 3.82 16.58
N GLY A 70 0.56 4.39 16.27
CA GLY A 70 1.63 4.61 17.25
C GLY A 70 2.62 3.45 17.38
N ASN A 71 2.62 2.52 16.42
CA ASN A 71 3.53 1.39 16.42
C ASN A 71 4.90 1.77 15.82
N LEU A 72 5.84 2.25 16.63
CA LEU A 72 7.24 2.48 16.22
C LEU A 72 8.24 1.65 17.04
#